data_AF-A0A3B9GQ66-F1
#
_entry.id   AF-A0A3B9GQ66-F1
#
_cell.length_a   1.000
_cell.length_b   1.000
_cell.length_c   1.000
_cell.angle_alpha   90.00
_cell.angle_beta   90.00
_cell.angle_gamma   90.00
#
_symmetry.space_group_name_H-M   'P 1'
#
loop_
_entity.id
_entity.type
_entity.pdbx_description
1 polymer ?
#
loop_
_entity_poly.entity_id
_entity_poly.type
_entity_poly.pdbx_seq_one_letter_code
_entity_poly.pdbx_strand_id
1 'polypeptide(L)'
;MIEINASPGRIINIGYEGEDNVTLIKFRYDEAWLSHGAGEFKIRVKRPCDAEAYNATQIVDDREEMTLAMIVTDIELSVKGYGEMQIAYIGADFVKKSPVYRYNVSRAIDSEIVNPPQSSIINELVQSVGDLTELTTTNKDSLVEAINEVNAKEGSSVTVDDELSSVSENPVQNKVIKDRFDGLDQTVAGIGGRLATAETALEGKANTSDVNTALAGKANTADMNTALAGKASTDVATQSANGLMSAQDKAKLDNVGSVVTVSGTTPTITALSGVRYVCGEVATLDITPCASGICDIVFTSGSTATVLTLPNTVKFPDGTFTPEANTTYEINIMDGVYGAVMAWT
;
A
#
# COMPACT_ATOMS: atom_id res chain seq x y z
N MET A 1 69.86 67.39 -10.50
CA MET A 1 70.91 68.43 -10.53
C MET A 1 70.93 69.10 -9.17
N ILE A 2 72.06 69.08 -8.48
CA ILE A 2 72.22 69.70 -7.15
C ILE A 2 73.16 70.89 -7.32
N GLU A 3 72.65 72.10 -7.12
CA GLU A 3 73.44 73.32 -7.17
C GLU A 3 73.91 73.68 -5.75
N ILE A 4 75.23 73.72 -5.55
CA ILE A 4 75.82 74.00 -4.24
C ILE A 4 76.25 75.46 -4.20
N ASN A 5 75.46 76.28 -3.50
CA ASN A 5 75.92 77.58 -3.02
C ASN A 5 76.74 77.34 -1.74
N ALA A 6 78.06 77.36 -1.88
CA ALA A 6 79.03 76.84 -0.93
C ALA A 6 79.01 77.54 0.44
N SER A 7 78.36 76.91 1.42
CA SER A 7 78.65 77.14 2.85
C SER A 7 79.43 75.94 3.39
N PRO A 8 80.65 76.13 3.94
CA PRO A 8 81.42 75.06 4.57
C PRO A 8 80.60 74.35 5.66
N GLY A 9 80.56 73.01 5.63
CA GLY A 9 79.90 72.21 6.66
C GLY A 9 78.51 71.66 6.31
N ARG A 10 77.90 72.06 5.20
CA ARG A 10 76.66 71.42 4.72
C ARG A 10 76.98 70.06 4.10
N ILE A 11 76.26 69.02 4.56
CA ILE A 11 76.34 67.68 3.96
C ILE A 11 75.48 67.67 2.69
N ILE A 12 76.07 67.25 1.59
CA ILE A 12 75.39 67.13 0.29
C ILE A 12 75.01 65.66 0.09
N ASN A 13 73.72 65.36 -0.08
CA ASN A 13 73.31 64.01 -0.49
C ASN A 13 73.51 63.88 -2.00
N ILE A 14 74.33 62.94 -2.44
CA ILE A 14 74.69 62.82 -3.87
C ILE A 14 73.95 61.70 -4.61
N GLY A 15 73.19 60.89 -3.88
CA GLY A 15 72.43 59.76 -4.42
C GLY A 15 72.26 58.64 -3.40
N TYR A 16 71.65 57.55 -3.84
CA TYR A 16 71.53 56.32 -3.06
C TYR A 16 72.49 55.23 -3.56
N GLU A 17 72.88 54.34 -2.66
CA GLU A 17 73.79 53.22 -2.93
C GLU A 17 73.27 52.35 -4.09
N GLY A 18 74.02 52.24 -5.18
CA GLY A 18 73.64 51.44 -6.35
C GLY A 18 72.60 52.05 -7.29
N GLU A 19 72.33 53.37 -7.20
CA GLU A 19 71.50 54.04 -8.22
C GLU A 19 72.22 54.20 -9.57
N ASP A 20 71.53 53.86 -10.66
CA ASP A 20 71.97 54.10 -12.04
C ASP A 20 71.61 55.50 -12.56
N ASN A 21 71.15 56.40 -11.68
CA ASN A 21 70.73 57.75 -12.06
C ASN A 21 71.91 58.72 -12.06
N VAL A 22 72.10 59.41 -13.18
CA VAL A 22 73.12 60.45 -13.34
C VAL A 22 72.78 61.68 -12.50
N THR A 23 73.42 61.82 -11.34
CA THR A 23 73.34 63.04 -10.53
C THR A 23 74.48 63.99 -10.90
N LEU A 24 74.12 65.20 -11.35
CA LEU A 24 75.10 66.27 -11.61
C LEU A 24 75.20 67.19 -10.38
N ILE A 25 76.42 67.32 -9.85
CA ILE A 25 76.75 68.26 -8.76
C ILE A 25 77.43 69.47 -9.36
N LYS A 26 76.81 70.65 -9.25
CA LYS A 26 77.37 71.91 -9.76
C LYS A 26 77.95 72.76 -8.62
N PHE A 27 79.16 73.24 -8.82
CA PHE A 27 79.86 74.18 -7.96
C PHE A 27 80.04 75.51 -8.70
N ARG A 28 79.60 76.61 -8.10
CA ARG A 28 79.96 77.95 -8.61
C ARG A 28 81.33 78.35 -8.06
N TYR A 29 82.19 78.86 -8.92
CA TYR A 29 83.46 79.45 -8.52
C TYR A 29 83.47 80.97 -8.80
N ASP A 30 84.29 81.68 -8.05
CA ASP A 30 84.49 83.13 -8.22
C ASP A 30 85.53 83.38 -9.32
N GLU A 31 85.37 84.45 -10.11
CA GLU A 31 86.33 84.88 -11.14
C GLU A 31 87.76 85.05 -10.58
N ALA A 32 87.88 85.36 -9.28
CA ALA A 32 89.16 85.41 -8.56
C ALA A 32 89.97 84.10 -8.66
N TRP A 33 89.34 82.95 -8.92
CA TRP A 33 90.04 81.69 -9.17
C TRP A 33 90.87 81.73 -10.46
N LEU A 34 90.35 82.39 -11.51
CA LEU A 34 90.97 82.49 -12.84
C LEU A 34 92.02 83.60 -12.95
N SER A 35 92.04 84.55 -12.02
CA SER A 35 92.92 85.74 -12.06
C SER A 35 94.43 85.46 -12.02
N HIS A 36 94.87 84.21 -11.78
CA HIS A 36 96.28 83.84 -11.60
C HIS A 36 96.92 83.16 -12.82
N GLY A 37 96.23 83.18 -13.97
CA GLY A 37 96.72 82.62 -15.23
C GLY A 37 96.06 81.27 -15.57
N ALA A 38 96.51 80.66 -16.67
CA ALA A 38 95.92 79.42 -17.16
C ALA A 38 96.17 78.24 -16.21
N GLY A 39 95.10 77.53 -15.88
CA GLY A 39 95.11 76.32 -15.07
C GLY A 39 93.92 75.40 -15.39
N GLU A 40 93.93 74.24 -14.76
CA GLU A 40 92.91 73.19 -14.91
C GLU A 40 92.17 72.98 -13.58
N PHE A 41 90.85 72.86 -13.64
CA PHE A 41 90.04 72.46 -12.49
C PHE A 41 90.08 70.94 -12.30
N LYS A 42 90.28 70.51 -11.05
CA LYS A 42 90.16 69.12 -10.62
C LYS A 42 89.26 69.03 -9.41
N ILE A 43 88.42 68.01 -9.37
CA ILE A 43 87.61 67.68 -8.19
C ILE A 43 88.23 66.43 -7.59
N ARG A 44 88.75 66.55 -6.37
CA ARG A 44 89.23 65.40 -5.59
C ARG A 44 88.10 64.86 -4.74
N VAL A 45 87.90 63.56 -4.79
CA VAL A 45 86.83 62.83 -4.11
C VAL A 45 87.44 61.74 -3.24
N LYS A 46 86.95 61.59 -2.02
CA LYS A 46 87.28 60.49 -1.12
C LYS A 46 85.99 59.82 -0.68
N ARG A 47 85.80 58.55 -1.05
CA ARG A 47 84.61 57.78 -0.67
C ARG A 47 84.63 57.41 0.81
N PRO A 48 83.48 57.06 1.40
CA PRO A 48 83.36 56.77 2.83
C PRO A 48 84.32 55.70 3.38
N CYS A 49 84.78 54.78 2.53
CA CYS A 49 85.67 53.68 2.89
C CYS A 49 87.07 53.73 2.25
N ASP A 50 87.35 54.73 1.41
CA ASP A 50 88.65 54.79 0.73
C ASP A 50 89.72 55.38 1.64
N ALA A 51 90.92 54.80 1.59
CA ALA A 51 92.08 55.33 2.32
C ALA A 51 92.56 56.66 1.71
N GLU A 52 92.50 56.79 0.38
CA GLU A 52 93.05 57.91 -0.37
C GLU A 52 91.98 58.59 -1.24
N ALA A 53 92.17 59.89 -1.51
CA ALA A 53 91.31 60.64 -2.43
C ALA A 53 91.80 60.49 -3.87
N TYR A 54 90.87 60.39 -4.82
CA TYR A 54 91.15 60.33 -6.27
C TYR A 54 90.61 61.57 -6.99
N ASN A 55 91.04 61.82 -8.23
CA ASN A 55 90.45 62.88 -9.06
C ASN A 55 89.23 62.32 -9.79
N ALA A 56 88.09 63.00 -9.70
CA ALA A 56 86.92 62.68 -10.50
C ALA A 56 87.28 62.75 -11.99
N THR A 57 86.86 61.73 -12.74
CA THR A 57 87.20 61.55 -14.15
C THR A 57 86.23 62.28 -15.09
N GLN A 58 85.00 62.53 -14.64
CA GLN A 58 83.96 63.19 -15.42
C GLN A 58 83.60 64.55 -14.80
N ILE A 59 84.31 65.57 -15.28
CA ILE A 59 84.13 66.97 -14.86
C ILE A 59 83.80 67.80 -16.10
N VAL A 60 82.84 68.72 -15.96
CA VAL A 60 82.48 69.71 -16.97
C VAL A 60 82.78 71.11 -16.40
N ASP A 61 83.76 71.81 -16.98
CA ASP A 61 84.08 73.21 -16.67
C ASP A 61 83.34 74.12 -17.66
N ASP A 62 82.35 74.86 -17.17
CA ASP A 62 81.65 75.90 -17.92
C ASP A 62 82.13 77.27 -17.44
N ARG A 63 83.05 77.86 -18.22
CA ARG A 63 83.66 79.15 -17.90
C ARG A 63 82.76 80.34 -18.18
N GLU A 64 81.72 80.18 -19.00
CA GLU A 64 80.77 81.25 -19.27
C GLU A 64 79.80 81.40 -18.08
N GLU A 65 79.36 80.29 -17.51
CA GLU A 65 78.51 80.28 -16.31
C GLU A 65 79.29 80.32 -14.98
N MET A 66 80.63 80.28 -15.03
CA MET A 66 81.53 80.12 -13.88
C MET A 66 81.15 78.93 -12.98
N THR A 67 80.81 77.80 -13.62
CA THR A 67 80.42 76.57 -12.92
C THR A 67 81.32 75.40 -13.26
N LEU A 68 81.56 74.57 -12.25
CA LEU A 68 82.25 73.31 -12.38
C LEU A 68 81.29 72.20 -11.96
N ALA A 69 81.02 71.26 -12.85
CA ALA A 69 80.09 70.17 -12.58
C ALA A 69 80.80 68.82 -12.53
N MET A 70 80.52 68.02 -11.50
CA MET A 70 80.90 66.61 -11.45
C MET A 70 79.71 65.75 -11.84
N ILE A 71 79.92 64.80 -12.76
CA ILE A 71 78.99 63.71 -13.00
C ILE A 71 79.26 62.63 -11.95
N VAL A 72 78.28 62.36 -11.09
CA VAL A 72 78.35 61.26 -10.12
C VAL A 72 78.09 59.95 -10.86
N THR A 73 79.02 59.02 -10.76
CA THR A 73 78.96 57.70 -11.39
C THR A 73 78.70 56.60 -10.35
N ASP A 74 78.50 55.38 -10.84
CA ASP A 74 78.37 54.17 -10.02
C ASP A 74 79.53 54.01 -9.02
N ILE A 75 80.75 54.44 -9.38
CA ILE A 75 81.91 54.35 -8.50
C ILE A 75 81.74 55.19 -7.23
N GLU A 76 81.15 56.40 -7.34
CA GLU A 76 80.86 57.28 -6.20
C GLU A 76 79.70 56.77 -5.35
N LEU A 77 78.72 56.10 -5.97
CA LEU A 77 77.53 55.57 -5.31
C LEU A 77 77.68 54.13 -4.84
N SER A 78 78.84 53.50 -5.06
CA SER A 78 79.07 52.08 -4.73
C SER A 78 79.12 51.76 -3.24
N VAL A 79 79.30 52.76 -2.37
CA VAL A 79 79.41 52.56 -0.91
C VAL A 79 78.65 53.65 -0.17
N LYS A 80 77.70 53.24 0.68
CA LYS A 80 76.96 54.18 1.55
C LYS A 80 77.86 54.85 2.60
N GLY A 81 77.48 56.05 3.01
CA GLY A 81 78.10 56.80 4.11
C GLY A 81 78.65 58.15 3.70
N TYR A 82 79.48 58.74 4.57
CA TYR A 82 80.00 60.09 4.39
C TYR A 82 81.35 60.12 3.67
N GLY A 83 81.41 60.79 2.54
CA GLY A 83 82.65 61.06 1.79
C GLY A 83 83.05 62.53 1.84
N GLU A 84 84.22 62.83 1.28
CA GLU A 84 84.79 64.18 1.22
C GLU A 84 85.09 64.57 -0.23
N MET A 85 84.90 65.84 -0.56
CA MET A 85 85.16 66.39 -1.89
C MET A 85 85.84 67.75 -1.78
N GLN A 86 86.85 68.00 -2.62
CA GLN A 86 87.57 69.28 -2.68
C GLN A 86 87.85 69.68 -4.12
N ILE A 87 87.58 70.93 -4.46
CA ILE A 87 87.91 71.50 -5.75
C ILE A 87 89.32 72.08 -5.67
N ALA A 88 90.13 71.83 -6.69
CA ALA A 88 91.44 72.42 -6.86
C ALA A 88 91.56 73.04 -8.25
N TYR A 89 92.14 74.24 -8.33
CA TYR A 89 92.54 74.87 -9.58
C TYR A 89 94.07 74.90 -9.63
N ILE A 90 94.63 74.22 -10.62
CA ILE A 90 96.07 73.92 -10.70
C ILE A 90 96.63 74.58 -11.95
N GLY A 91 97.50 75.58 -11.76
CA GLY A 91 98.34 76.15 -12.81
C GLY A 91 99.76 75.61 -12.74
N ALA A 92 100.65 76.08 -13.62
CA ALA A 92 102.04 75.63 -13.66
C ALA A 92 102.78 75.81 -12.31
N ASP A 93 102.56 76.95 -11.65
CA ASP A 93 103.28 77.34 -10.42
C ASP A 93 102.36 77.61 -9.22
N PHE A 94 101.06 77.30 -9.32
CA PHE A 94 100.11 77.57 -8.24
C PHE A 94 99.03 76.49 -8.10
N VAL A 95 98.54 76.32 -6.88
CA VAL A 95 97.38 75.46 -6.58
C VAL A 95 96.45 76.21 -5.63
N LYS A 96 95.24 76.53 -6.10
CA LYS A 96 94.15 77.02 -5.26
C LYS A 96 93.24 75.86 -4.89
N LYS A 97 92.75 75.84 -3.66
CA LYS A 97 91.86 74.78 -3.16
C LYS A 97 90.64 75.37 -2.48
N SER A 98 89.51 74.71 -2.64
CA SER A 98 88.29 75.03 -1.90
C SER A 98 88.39 74.47 -0.48
N PRO A 99 87.50 74.89 0.42
CA PRO A 99 87.17 74.08 1.59
C PRO A 99 86.77 72.66 1.18
N VAL A 100 86.93 71.71 2.10
CA VAL A 100 86.46 70.34 1.90
C VAL A 100 84.95 70.30 2.15
N TYR A 101 84.21 69.82 1.16
CA TYR A 101 82.79 69.54 1.24
C TYR A 101 82.58 68.11 1.71
N ARG A 102 81.60 67.88 2.59
CA ARG A 102 81.17 66.53 2.95
C ARG A 102 79.96 66.15 2.12
N TYR A 103 79.96 64.94 1.61
CA TYR A 103 78.81 64.37 0.94
C TYR A 103 78.36 63.09 1.64
N ASN A 104 77.12 62.68 1.40
CA ASN A 104 76.57 61.42 1.87
C ASN A 104 76.01 60.63 0.69
N VAL A 105 76.33 59.34 0.64
CA VAL A 105 75.61 58.35 -0.17
C VAL A 105 74.62 57.67 0.75
N SER A 106 73.33 57.88 0.47
CA SER A 106 72.26 57.33 1.29
C SER A 106 72.11 55.84 1.04
N ARG A 107 71.67 55.07 2.05
CA ARG A 107 71.32 53.66 1.84
C ARG A 107 70.11 53.59 0.90
N ALA A 108 70.20 52.82 -0.19
CA ALA A 108 69.02 52.51 -0.99
C ALA A 108 67.95 51.83 -0.12
N ILE A 109 66.69 52.13 -0.37
CA ILE A 109 65.60 51.32 0.18
C ILE A 109 65.69 49.99 -0.58
N ASP A 110 66.33 48.99 0.03
CA ASP A 110 66.33 47.63 -0.49
C ASP A 110 64.88 47.26 -0.85
N SER A 111 64.67 46.59 -1.98
CA SER A 111 63.36 46.11 -2.45
C SER A 111 62.71 45.07 -1.52
N GLU A 112 63.15 44.99 -0.27
CA GLU A 112 62.57 44.21 0.83
C GLU A 112 61.37 44.95 1.43
N ILE A 113 60.45 45.40 0.58
CA ILE A 113 59.04 45.43 0.95
C ILE A 113 58.54 43.99 0.79
N VAL A 114 58.89 43.14 1.75
CA VAL A 114 58.02 42.02 2.04
C VAL A 114 56.71 42.64 2.51
N ASN A 115 55.65 42.33 1.76
CA ASN A 115 54.27 42.73 1.95
C ASN A 115 53.93 43.18 3.40
N PRO A 116 53.29 44.35 3.60
CA PRO A 116 52.75 44.74 4.89
C PRO A 116 51.79 43.65 5.44
N PRO A 117 51.43 43.68 6.74
CA PRO A 117 50.76 42.59 7.49
C PRO A 117 49.50 41.95 6.89
N GLN A 118 48.96 42.49 5.79
CA GLN A 118 47.90 41.84 5.01
C GLN A 118 48.28 40.42 4.59
N SER A 119 49.54 40.11 4.26
CA SER A 119 49.92 38.73 3.90
C SER A 119 49.86 37.72 5.05
N SER A 120 50.09 38.14 6.30
CA SER A 120 49.96 37.21 7.44
C SER A 120 48.51 36.79 7.68
N ILE A 121 47.59 37.76 7.63
CA ILE A 121 46.15 37.51 7.72
C ILE A 121 45.66 36.70 6.52
N ILE A 122 46.11 37.03 5.30
CA ILE A 122 45.76 36.29 4.09
C ILE A 122 46.27 34.84 4.18
N ASN A 123 47.49 34.61 4.65
CA ASN A 123 48.04 33.25 4.77
C ASN A 123 47.36 32.42 5.86
N GLU A 124 46.97 33.02 6.99
CA GLU A 124 46.16 32.35 8.01
C GLU A 124 44.74 32.05 7.51
N LEU A 125 44.13 32.98 6.77
CA LEU A 125 42.82 32.77 6.16
C LEU A 125 42.86 31.63 5.13
N VAL A 126 43.92 31.56 4.31
CA VAL A 126 44.15 30.47 3.33
C VAL A 126 44.35 29.11 4.02
N GLN A 127 45.07 29.06 5.15
CA GLN A 127 45.24 27.82 5.92
C GLN A 127 43.96 27.35 6.62
N SER A 128 43.12 28.30 7.05
CA SER A 128 41.83 28.03 7.70
C SER A 128 40.78 27.45 6.74
N VAL A 129 40.78 27.88 5.47
CA VAL A 129 39.75 27.49 4.48
C VAL A 129 40.02 26.17 3.74
N GLY A 130 41.23 25.60 3.83
CA GLY A 130 41.59 24.34 3.16
C GLY A 130 41.86 24.45 1.65
N ASP A 131 42.24 23.34 1.00
CA ASP A 131 42.47 23.26 -0.45
C ASP A 131 41.14 23.01 -1.19
N LEU A 132 40.80 23.88 -2.15
CA LEU A 132 39.60 23.75 -2.98
C LEU A 132 39.59 22.45 -3.79
N THR A 133 40.76 21.90 -4.13
CA THR A 133 40.88 20.67 -4.92
C THR A 133 40.50 19.40 -4.16
N GLU A 134 40.41 19.47 -2.82
CA GLU A 134 39.87 18.39 -1.98
C GLU A 134 38.34 18.36 -1.98
N LEU A 135 37.68 19.38 -2.53
CA LEU A 135 36.24 19.43 -2.70
C LEU A 135 35.83 18.65 -3.96
N THR A 136 35.26 17.46 -3.78
CA THR A 136 34.95 16.51 -4.88
C THR A 136 33.71 16.86 -5.71
N THR A 137 33.33 18.14 -5.79
CA THR A 137 32.08 18.56 -6.44
C THR A 137 32.34 19.18 -7.80
N THR A 138 31.50 18.88 -8.78
CA THR A 138 31.82 18.98 -10.22
C THR A 138 31.83 20.40 -10.80
N ASN A 139 31.65 21.46 -10.01
CA ASN A 139 31.49 22.79 -10.60
C ASN A 139 31.73 23.92 -9.59
N LYS A 140 32.97 24.44 -9.44
CA LYS A 140 33.26 25.62 -8.60
C LYS A 140 34.46 26.45 -9.05
N ASP A 141 34.19 27.66 -9.54
CA ASP A 141 35.17 28.70 -9.85
C ASP A 141 35.39 29.67 -8.66
N SER A 142 34.63 29.52 -7.56
CA SER A 142 34.80 30.32 -6.34
C SER A 142 34.30 29.66 -5.03
N LEU A 143 34.77 30.16 -3.88
CA LEU A 143 34.29 29.76 -2.54
C LEU A 143 32.79 30.07 -2.31
N VAL A 144 32.25 31.12 -2.95
CA VAL A 144 30.83 31.46 -2.84
C VAL A 144 29.98 30.40 -3.53
N GLU A 145 30.41 29.96 -4.71
CA GLU A 145 29.79 28.80 -5.34
C GLU A 145 29.96 27.57 -4.44
N ALA A 146 31.12 27.41 -3.77
CA ALA A 146 31.44 26.26 -2.93
C ALA A 146 30.38 26.10 -1.84
N ILE A 147 30.18 27.18 -1.09
CA ILE A 147 29.20 27.34 -0.03
C ILE A 147 27.77 27.20 -0.56
N ASN A 148 27.44 27.81 -1.70
CA ASN A 148 26.08 27.74 -2.25
C ASN A 148 25.66 26.30 -2.59
N GLU A 149 26.57 25.43 -3.03
CA GLU A 149 26.22 24.01 -3.23
C GLU A 149 26.10 23.25 -1.91
N VAL A 150 26.94 23.53 -0.90
CA VAL A 150 26.79 22.89 0.42
C VAL A 150 25.46 23.31 1.04
N ASN A 151 25.10 24.60 0.96
CA ASN A 151 23.81 25.12 1.38
C ASN A 151 22.65 24.55 0.54
N ALA A 152 22.86 24.29 -0.76
CA ALA A 152 21.89 23.58 -1.59
C ALA A 152 21.78 22.08 -1.24
N LYS A 153 22.87 21.46 -0.76
CA LYS A 153 22.89 20.08 -0.24
C LYS A 153 22.24 19.96 1.14
N GLU A 154 22.33 20.96 2.01
CA GLU A 154 21.51 21.03 3.23
C GLU A 154 20.02 21.30 2.88
N GLY A 155 19.78 21.95 1.73
CA GLY A 155 18.49 22.02 1.05
C GLY A 155 18.06 20.73 0.32
N SER A 156 18.93 19.72 0.24
CA SER A 156 18.57 18.32 -0.03
C SER A 156 17.92 17.74 1.23
N SER A 157 16.91 18.46 1.74
CA SER A 157 15.64 17.86 2.09
C SER A 157 15.48 16.65 1.18
N VAL A 158 15.28 15.49 1.80
CA VAL A 158 14.70 14.32 1.14
C VAL A 158 13.50 14.84 0.35
N THR A 159 13.68 15.18 -0.92
CA THR A 159 12.58 15.56 -1.79
C THR A 159 11.95 14.23 -2.11
N VAL A 160 10.86 13.97 -1.41
CA VAL A 160 10.09 12.73 -1.37
C VAL A 160 9.69 12.20 -2.76
N ASP A 161 9.93 12.96 -3.83
CA ASP A 161 9.27 12.73 -5.11
C ASP A 161 10.12 11.99 -6.17
N ASP A 162 11.46 11.94 -6.06
CA ASP A 162 12.29 11.11 -6.96
C ASP A 162 12.80 9.81 -6.29
N GLU A 163 12.65 9.71 -4.97
CA GLU A 163 13.27 8.67 -4.13
C GLU A 163 12.34 7.48 -3.78
N LEU A 164 11.32 7.29 -4.61
CA LEU A 164 10.64 6.00 -4.78
C LEU A 164 11.30 5.11 -5.85
N SER A 165 12.42 5.58 -6.42
CA SER A 165 13.21 4.85 -7.40
C SER A 165 13.90 3.65 -6.78
N SER A 166 13.94 2.53 -7.50
CA SER A 166 14.54 1.26 -7.06
C SER A 166 16.06 1.28 -6.90
N VAL A 167 16.69 2.45 -6.97
CA VAL A 167 18.16 2.64 -7.01
C VAL A 167 18.71 3.56 -5.91
N SER A 168 17.92 3.97 -4.91
CA SER A 168 18.40 4.87 -3.83
C SER A 168 19.40 4.20 -2.87
N GLU A 169 20.43 4.96 -2.47
CA GLU A 169 21.52 4.55 -1.58
C GLU A 169 21.22 4.71 -0.07
N ASN A 170 20.12 5.40 0.32
CA ASN A 170 19.59 5.40 1.71
C ASN A 170 18.15 4.84 1.81
N PRO A 171 17.95 3.55 1.49
CA PRO A 171 16.63 2.97 1.15
C PRO A 171 15.78 2.47 2.32
N VAL A 172 16.26 2.52 3.57
CA VAL A 172 15.77 1.63 4.64
C VAL A 172 14.31 1.83 5.06
N GLN A 173 13.78 3.04 5.04
CA GLN A 173 12.37 3.28 5.43
C GLN A 173 11.39 2.98 4.29
N ASN A 174 11.69 3.43 3.07
CA ASN A 174 10.82 3.23 1.92
C ASN A 174 10.83 1.80 1.40
N LYS A 175 11.96 1.08 1.49
CA LYS A 175 12.03 -0.34 1.12
C LYS A 175 11.13 -1.21 2.01
N VAL A 176 11.15 -0.99 3.33
CA VAL A 176 10.31 -1.75 4.28
C VAL A 176 8.82 -1.46 4.05
N ILE A 177 8.47 -0.20 3.79
CA ILE A 177 7.09 0.19 3.48
C ILE A 177 6.62 -0.44 2.17
N LYS A 178 7.45 -0.44 1.12
CA LYS A 178 7.15 -1.07 -0.17
C LYS A 178 6.98 -2.58 -0.04
N ASP A 179 7.94 -3.26 0.61
CA ASP A 179 7.87 -4.70 0.87
C ASP A 179 6.58 -5.06 1.63
N ARG A 180 6.15 -4.20 2.57
CA ARG A 180 4.89 -4.35 3.30
C ARG A 180 3.66 -4.12 2.41
N PHE A 181 3.65 -3.09 1.57
CA PHE A 181 2.54 -2.81 0.66
C PHE A 181 2.39 -3.90 -0.40
N ASP A 182 3.49 -4.37 -0.99
CA ASP A 182 3.49 -5.46 -1.97
C ASP A 182 2.97 -6.76 -1.33
N GLY A 183 3.33 -7.04 -0.07
CA GLY A 183 2.78 -8.17 0.69
C GLY A 183 1.29 -8.02 1.02
N LEU A 184 0.82 -6.80 1.29
CA LEU A 184 -0.61 -6.51 1.48
C LEU A 184 -1.39 -6.70 0.17
N ASP A 185 -0.85 -6.22 -0.95
CA ASP A 185 -1.48 -6.36 -2.27
C ASP A 185 -1.65 -7.84 -2.66
N GLN A 186 -0.60 -8.65 -2.45
CA GLN A 186 -0.68 -10.11 -2.62
C GLN A 186 -1.73 -10.75 -1.70
N THR A 187 -1.84 -10.30 -0.45
CA THR A 187 -2.84 -10.80 0.50
C THR A 187 -4.25 -10.46 0.04
N VAL A 188 -4.49 -9.23 -0.40
CA VAL A 188 -5.79 -8.76 -0.91
C VAL A 188 -6.19 -9.53 -2.17
N ALA A 189 -5.26 -9.70 -3.12
CA ALA A 189 -5.49 -10.52 -4.31
C ALA A 189 -5.86 -11.97 -3.95
N GLY A 190 -5.16 -12.57 -2.98
CA GLY A 190 -5.47 -13.91 -2.47
C GLY A 190 -6.85 -14.00 -1.81
N ILE A 191 -7.27 -12.99 -1.05
CA ILE A 191 -8.62 -12.90 -0.47
C ILE A 191 -9.67 -12.80 -1.58
N GLY A 192 -9.44 -11.99 -2.61
CA GLY A 192 -10.34 -11.86 -3.76
C GLY A 192 -10.57 -13.19 -4.48
N GLY A 193 -9.49 -13.94 -4.75
CA GLY A 193 -9.60 -15.28 -5.35
C GLY A 193 -10.35 -16.29 -4.48
N ARG A 194 -10.12 -16.27 -3.16
CA ARG A 194 -10.85 -17.12 -2.20
C ARG A 194 -12.33 -16.76 -2.12
N LEU A 195 -12.67 -15.48 -2.18
CA LEU A 195 -14.04 -14.99 -2.19
C LEU A 195 -14.77 -15.46 -3.46
N ALA A 196 -14.17 -15.27 -4.64
CA ALA A 196 -14.74 -15.74 -5.90
C ALA A 196 -14.98 -17.26 -5.89
N THR A 197 -14.04 -18.04 -5.37
CA THR A 197 -14.19 -19.49 -5.21
C THR A 197 -15.35 -19.83 -4.25
N ALA A 198 -15.48 -19.09 -3.15
CA ALA A 198 -16.56 -19.29 -2.17
C ALA A 198 -17.93 -18.92 -2.75
N GLU A 199 -18.03 -17.85 -3.54
CA GLU A 199 -19.24 -17.42 -4.23
C GLU A 199 -19.72 -18.52 -5.19
N THR A 200 -18.85 -19.02 -6.08
CA THR A 200 -19.18 -20.14 -6.99
C THR A 200 -19.59 -21.40 -6.22
N ALA A 201 -18.90 -21.71 -5.11
CA ALA A 201 -19.24 -22.87 -4.29
C ALA A 201 -20.60 -22.73 -3.57
N LEU A 202 -20.98 -21.51 -3.18
CA LEU A 202 -22.28 -21.24 -2.56
C LEU A 202 -23.41 -21.29 -3.58
N GLU A 203 -23.20 -20.78 -4.79
CA GLU A 203 -24.16 -20.88 -5.91
C GLU A 203 -24.44 -22.34 -6.30
N GLY A 204 -23.43 -23.20 -6.25
CA GLY A 204 -23.54 -24.63 -6.55
C GLY A 204 -24.07 -25.51 -5.41
N LYS A 205 -24.22 -24.98 -4.19
CA LYS A 205 -24.88 -25.71 -3.10
C LYS A 205 -26.39 -25.69 -3.28
N ALA A 206 -27.10 -26.63 -2.63
CA ALA A 206 -28.54 -26.84 -2.74
C ALA A 206 -29.32 -25.53 -2.61
N ASN A 207 -29.64 -24.94 -3.76
CA ASN A 207 -30.35 -23.69 -3.85
C ASN A 207 -31.86 -23.95 -3.68
N THR A 208 -32.64 -22.90 -3.50
CA THR A 208 -34.10 -23.01 -3.30
C THR A 208 -34.78 -23.78 -4.44
N SER A 209 -34.25 -23.72 -5.67
CA SER A 209 -34.77 -24.49 -6.80
C SER A 209 -34.54 -25.98 -6.60
N ASP A 210 -33.32 -26.41 -6.27
CA ASP A 210 -32.99 -27.82 -6.04
C ASP A 210 -33.82 -28.40 -4.89
N VAL A 211 -33.95 -27.65 -3.79
CA VAL A 211 -34.78 -28.04 -2.64
C VAL A 211 -36.25 -28.16 -3.02
N ASN A 212 -36.79 -27.17 -3.76
CA ASN A 212 -38.18 -27.19 -4.20
C ASN A 212 -38.46 -28.34 -5.18
N THR A 213 -37.56 -28.60 -6.13
CA THR A 213 -37.69 -29.71 -7.08
C THR A 213 -37.64 -31.05 -6.35
N ALA A 214 -36.70 -31.24 -5.42
CA ALA A 214 -36.60 -32.48 -4.64
C ALA A 214 -37.82 -32.71 -3.74
N LEU A 215 -38.32 -31.66 -3.08
CA LEU A 215 -39.49 -31.74 -2.21
C LEU A 215 -40.78 -31.99 -3.01
N ALA A 216 -40.94 -31.31 -4.15
CA ALA A 216 -42.06 -31.52 -5.06
C ALA A 216 -42.15 -32.97 -5.55
N GLY A 217 -41.01 -33.64 -5.80
CA GLY A 217 -40.98 -35.05 -6.16
C GLY A 217 -41.45 -35.98 -5.02
N LYS A 218 -41.07 -35.69 -3.77
CA LYS A 218 -41.40 -36.53 -2.60
C LYS A 218 -42.81 -36.31 -2.06
N ALA A 219 -43.34 -35.10 -2.17
CA ALA A 219 -44.62 -34.70 -1.59
C ALA A 219 -45.65 -34.35 -2.68
N ASN A 220 -45.65 -35.09 -3.80
CA ASN A 220 -46.58 -34.78 -4.87
C ASN A 220 -48.01 -35.16 -4.46
N THR A 221 -48.91 -34.18 -4.48
CA THR A 221 -50.32 -34.34 -4.11
C THR A 221 -51.03 -35.34 -5.03
N ALA A 222 -50.51 -35.54 -6.25
CA ALA A 222 -51.06 -36.49 -7.22
C ALA A 222 -50.95 -37.94 -6.74
N ASP A 223 -49.79 -38.37 -6.25
CA ASP A 223 -49.56 -39.72 -5.74
C ASP A 223 -50.37 -39.95 -4.46
N MET A 224 -50.43 -38.95 -3.57
CA MET A 224 -51.29 -39.02 -2.39
C MET A 224 -52.77 -39.16 -2.78
N ASN A 225 -53.24 -38.35 -3.72
CA ASN A 225 -54.62 -38.41 -4.20
C ASN A 225 -54.92 -39.73 -4.90
N THR A 226 -54.02 -40.24 -5.73
CA THR A 226 -54.16 -41.54 -6.40
C THR A 226 -54.20 -42.68 -5.38
N ALA A 227 -53.29 -42.67 -4.39
CA ALA A 227 -53.24 -43.69 -3.35
C ALA A 227 -54.50 -43.64 -2.46
N LEU A 228 -54.96 -42.43 -2.10
CA LEU A 228 -56.15 -42.26 -1.29
C LEU A 228 -57.41 -42.63 -2.07
N ALA A 229 -57.54 -42.22 -3.33
CA ALA A 229 -58.64 -42.60 -4.21
C ALA A 229 -58.70 -44.12 -4.43
N GLY A 230 -57.54 -44.78 -4.56
CA GLY A 230 -57.48 -46.24 -4.62
C GLY A 230 -57.95 -46.92 -3.33
N LYS A 231 -57.63 -46.35 -2.15
CA LYS A 231 -58.09 -46.88 -0.85
C LYS A 231 -59.55 -46.56 -0.53
N ALA A 232 -60.03 -45.41 -1.01
CA ALA A 232 -61.37 -44.91 -0.77
C ALA A 232 -62.34 -45.28 -1.90
N SER A 233 -61.92 -46.12 -2.86
CA SER A 233 -62.78 -46.52 -3.96
C SER A 233 -64.05 -47.18 -3.42
N THR A 234 -65.18 -46.77 -3.98
CA THR A 234 -66.51 -47.38 -3.75
C THR A 234 -66.71 -48.62 -4.60
N ASP A 235 -65.69 -49.05 -5.35
CA ASP A 235 -65.72 -50.28 -6.10
C ASP A 235 -65.99 -51.48 -5.17
N VAL A 236 -66.69 -52.47 -5.72
CA VAL A 236 -67.01 -53.69 -4.99
C VAL A 236 -65.71 -54.34 -4.50
N ALA A 237 -65.58 -54.50 -3.18
CA ALA A 237 -64.46 -55.22 -2.59
C ALA A 237 -64.47 -56.67 -3.06
N THR A 238 -63.60 -56.99 -4.02
CA THR A 238 -63.34 -58.36 -4.46
C THR A 238 -62.15 -58.92 -3.70
N GLN A 239 -61.91 -60.24 -3.76
CA GLN A 239 -60.73 -60.87 -3.13
C GLN A 239 -59.39 -60.27 -3.60
N SER A 240 -59.37 -59.55 -4.73
CA SER A 240 -58.19 -58.95 -5.33
C SER A 240 -58.21 -57.42 -5.40
N ALA A 241 -59.24 -56.73 -4.89
CA ALA A 241 -59.36 -55.26 -5.00
C ALA A 241 -59.66 -54.56 -3.66
N ASN A 242 -58.94 -53.45 -3.44
CA ASN A 242 -58.91 -52.67 -2.21
C ASN A 242 -60.16 -51.79 -2.03
N GLY A 243 -61.27 -52.36 -1.57
CA GLY A 243 -62.35 -51.62 -0.92
C GLY A 243 -62.16 -51.58 0.61
N LEU A 244 -62.79 -50.62 1.31
CA LEU A 244 -62.68 -50.48 2.78
C LEU A 244 -63.36 -51.61 3.58
N MET A 245 -64.22 -52.42 2.94
CA MET A 245 -64.91 -53.55 3.57
C MET A 245 -64.45 -54.86 2.93
N SER A 246 -64.33 -55.95 3.69
CA SER A 246 -63.98 -57.25 3.10
C SER A 246 -65.13 -57.79 2.24
N ALA A 247 -64.85 -58.66 1.26
CA ALA A 247 -65.88 -59.33 0.48
C ALA A 247 -66.87 -60.13 1.36
N GLN A 248 -66.36 -60.65 2.49
CA GLN A 248 -67.16 -61.36 3.49
C GLN A 248 -68.12 -60.41 4.22
N ASP A 249 -67.64 -59.23 4.62
CA ASP A 249 -68.47 -58.25 5.32
C ASP A 249 -69.50 -57.60 4.39
N LYS A 250 -69.20 -57.48 3.09
CA LYS A 250 -70.17 -57.06 2.08
C LYS A 250 -71.30 -58.07 1.91
N ALA A 251 -70.98 -59.36 1.80
CA ALA A 251 -71.99 -60.41 1.69
C ALA A 251 -72.92 -60.47 2.92
N LYS A 252 -72.41 -60.14 4.11
CA LYS A 252 -73.24 -60.01 5.32
C LYS A 252 -74.21 -58.83 5.22
N LEU A 253 -73.77 -57.68 4.74
CA LEU A 253 -74.61 -56.48 4.65
C LEU A 253 -75.64 -56.54 3.51
N ASP A 254 -75.32 -57.17 2.38
CA ASP A 254 -76.23 -57.23 1.21
C ASP A 254 -77.59 -57.88 1.53
N ASN A 255 -77.64 -58.76 2.54
CA ASN A 255 -78.86 -59.47 2.91
C ASN A 255 -79.65 -58.81 4.05
N VAL A 256 -79.07 -57.83 4.77
CA VAL A 256 -79.74 -57.16 5.89
C VAL A 256 -80.89 -56.30 5.37
N GLY A 257 -82.12 -56.61 5.81
CA GLY A 257 -83.33 -55.84 5.47
C GLY A 257 -84.00 -56.26 4.16
N SER A 258 -83.51 -57.33 3.52
CA SER A 258 -84.19 -57.92 2.35
C SER A 258 -85.49 -58.59 2.75
N VAL A 259 -86.56 -58.33 1.98
CA VAL A 259 -87.88 -58.98 2.16
C VAL A 259 -88.15 -59.89 0.96
N VAL A 260 -88.39 -61.17 1.21
CA VAL A 260 -88.72 -62.18 0.20
C VAL A 260 -90.16 -62.62 0.40
N THR A 261 -91.00 -62.40 -0.60
CA THR A 261 -92.37 -62.93 -0.61
C THR A 261 -92.37 -64.38 -1.07
N VAL A 262 -92.94 -65.27 -0.28
CA VAL A 262 -93.00 -66.71 -0.53
C VAL A 262 -94.44 -67.10 -0.88
N SER A 263 -94.61 -67.79 -2.00
CA SER A 263 -95.92 -68.24 -2.51
C SER A 263 -95.87 -69.71 -2.96
N GLY A 264 -97.03 -70.37 -2.98
CA GLY A 264 -97.18 -71.77 -3.38
C GLY A 264 -97.84 -72.62 -2.29
N THR A 265 -98.31 -73.82 -2.64
CA THR A 265 -98.99 -74.71 -1.68
C THR A 265 -98.02 -75.41 -0.72
N THR A 266 -96.79 -75.69 -1.17
CA THR A 266 -95.74 -76.40 -0.43
C THR A 266 -94.34 -75.79 -0.65
N PRO A 267 -94.13 -74.49 -0.38
CA PRO A 267 -92.85 -73.85 -0.66
C PRO A 267 -91.72 -74.36 0.24
N THR A 268 -90.50 -74.33 -0.32
CA THR A 268 -89.26 -74.61 0.41
C THR A 268 -88.45 -73.32 0.56
N ILE A 269 -88.11 -72.95 1.79
CA ILE A 269 -87.25 -71.80 2.10
C ILE A 269 -85.88 -72.31 2.54
N THR A 270 -84.81 -71.87 1.87
CA THR A 270 -83.46 -71.95 2.43
C THR A 270 -83.17 -70.59 3.06
N ALA A 271 -83.30 -70.51 4.39
CA ALA A 271 -83.23 -69.25 5.10
C ALA A 271 -81.81 -68.67 5.05
N LEU A 272 -81.70 -67.37 4.78
CA LEU A 272 -80.46 -66.60 4.86
C LEU A 272 -80.53 -65.65 6.07
N SER A 273 -79.39 -65.42 6.72
CA SER A 273 -79.29 -64.50 7.85
C SER A 273 -79.70 -63.08 7.45
N GLY A 274 -80.55 -62.43 8.26
CA GLY A 274 -80.96 -61.04 8.06
C GLY A 274 -82.04 -60.81 7.00
N VAL A 275 -82.56 -61.87 6.40
CA VAL A 275 -83.66 -61.83 5.41
C VAL A 275 -84.99 -62.08 6.10
N ARG A 276 -86.01 -61.29 5.75
CA ARG A 276 -87.40 -61.49 6.16
C ARG A 276 -88.16 -62.22 5.06
N TYR A 277 -88.74 -63.36 5.39
CA TYR A 277 -89.60 -64.12 4.48
C TYR A 277 -91.07 -63.86 4.86
N VAL A 278 -91.84 -63.31 3.91
CA VAL A 278 -93.28 -63.09 4.07
C VAL A 278 -94.02 -64.18 3.31
N CYS A 279 -94.60 -65.11 4.02
CA CYS A 279 -95.33 -66.23 3.44
C CYS A 279 -96.80 -65.87 3.24
N GLY A 280 -97.30 -66.11 2.02
CA GLY A 280 -98.73 -66.09 1.72
C GLY A 280 -99.45 -67.37 2.19
N GLU A 281 -100.52 -67.74 1.50
CA GLU A 281 -101.26 -68.98 1.79
C GLU A 281 -100.41 -70.21 1.44
N VAL A 282 -100.04 -71.00 2.46
CA VAL A 282 -99.22 -72.22 2.35
C VAL A 282 -99.89 -73.37 3.11
N ALA A 283 -99.99 -74.55 2.51
CA ALA A 283 -100.54 -75.74 3.16
C ALA A 283 -99.48 -76.48 3.98
N THR A 284 -98.22 -76.46 3.50
CA THR A 284 -97.03 -76.97 4.20
C THR A 284 -95.86 -76.04 3.87
N LEU A 285 -94.93 -75.85 4.80
CA LEU A 285 -93.77 -74.99 4.58
C LEU A 285 -92.51 -75.72 5.06
N ASP A 286 -91.61 -76.03 4.13
CA ASP A 286 -90.33 -76.67 4.45
C ASP A 286 -89.25 -75.60 4.60
N ILE A 287 -88.63 -75.49 5.78
CA ILE A 287 -87.59 -74.49 6.04
C ILE A 287 -86.27 -75.21 6.32
N THR A 288 -85.25 -74.93 5.51
CA THR A 288 -83.86 -75.21 5.86
C THR A 288 -83.30 -73.99 6.59
N PRO A 289 -82.92 -74.11 7.88
CA PRO A 289 -82.43 -72.98 8.66
C PRO A 289 -81.11 -72.44 8.11
N CYS A 290 -80.85 -71.15 8.33
CA CYS A 290 -79.55 -70.57 7.99
C CYS A 290 -78.45 -71.23 8.85
N ALA A 291 -77.24 -71.37 8.28
CA ALA A 291 -76.12 -71.98 9.00
C ALA A 291 -75.62 -71.15 10.18
N SER A 292 -75.99 -69.87 10.26
CA SER A 292 -75.70 -68.93 11.36
C SER A 292 -76.57 -67.68 11.21
N GLY A 293 -77.12 -67.15 12.30
CA GLY A 293 -77.85 -65.87 12.32
C GLY A 293 -79.36 -66.00 12.57
N ILE A 294 -80.05 -64.86 12.57
CA ILE A 294 -81.50 -64.76 12.77
C ILE A 294 -82.17 -64.65 11.40
N CYS A 295 -83.24 -65.41 11.17
CA CYS A 295 -84.16 -65.23 10.05
C CYS A 295 -85.56 -64.90 10.57
N ASP A 296 -86.20 -63.88 9.98
CA ASP A 296 -87.57 -63.52 10.30
C ASP A 296 -88.50 -64.24 9.32
N ILE A 297 -89.43 -65.04 9.81
CA ILE A 297 -90.50 -65.61 8.99
C ILE A 297 -91.81 -65.06 9.49
N VAL A 298 -92.55 -64.41 8.60
CA VAL A 298 -93.82 -63.77 8.91
C VAL A 298 -94.91 -64.39 8.03
N PHE A 299 -96.02 -64.76 8.65
CA PHE A 299 -97.22 -65.17 7.94
C PHE A 299 -98.20 -64.00 7.91
N THR A 300 -98.63 -63.59 6.71
CA THR A 300 -99.67 -62.55 6.56
C THR A 300 -101.07 -63.17 6.73
N SER A 301 -101.88 -62.63 7.65
CA SER A 301 -103.22 -63.14 8.00
C SER A 301 -104.19 -63.08 6.81
N GLY A 302 -104.86 -64.19 6.52
CA GLY A 302 -105.90 -64.30 5.48
C GLY A 302 -106.39 -65.73 5.25
N SER A 303 -105.51 -66.72 5.39
CA SER A 303 -105.84 -68.15 5.33
C SER A 303 -104.83 -68.93 6.17
N THR A 304 -105.30 -69.72 7.14
CA THR A 304 -104.52 -70.57 8.05
C THR A 304 -103.63 -71.56 7.29
N ALA A 305 -102.32 -71.58 7.57
CA ALA A 305 -101.54 -72.80 7.36
C ALA A 305 -102.12 -73.88 8.29
N THR A 306 -102.72 -74.92 7.72
CA THR A 306 -103.39 -75.96 8.50
C THR A 306 -102.41 -76.93 9.16
N VAL A 307 -101.17 -77.01 8.66
CA VAL A 307 -100.07 -77.80 9.25
C VAL A 307 -98.73 -77.08 9.01
N LEU A 308 -98.06 -76.65 10.08
CA LEU A 308 -96.66 -76.21 10.01
C LEU A 308 -95.75 -77.41 10.30
N THR A 309 -95.27 -78.08 9.25
CA THR A 309 -94.29 -79.16 9.40
C THR A 309 -92.89 -78.56 9.47
N LEU A 310 -92.32 -78.48 10.66
CA LEU A 310 -90.90 -78.13 10.79
C LEU A 310 -90.04 -79.39 10.62
N PRO A 311 -88.79 -79.28 10.12
CA PRO A 311 -87.86 -80.40 10.13
C PRO A 311 -87.76 -80.99 11.53
N ASN A 312 -87.56 -82.31 11.63
CA ASN A 312 -87.39 -83.05 12.89
C ASN A 312 -86.25 -82.55 13.81
N THR A 313 -85.43 -81.64 13.34
CA THR A 313 -84.41 -80.91 14.10
C THR A 313 -84.95 -79.74 14.90
N VAL A 314 -86.12 -79.18 14.54
CA VAL A 314 -86.77 -78.11 15.29
C VAL A 314 -87.71 -78.73 16.31
N LYS A 315 -87.33 -78.66 17.59
CA LYS A 315 -88.15 -79.16 18.69
C LYS A 315 -88.95 -78.01 19.29
N PHE A 316 -90.28 -78.10 19.23
CA PHE A 316 -91.14 -77.35 20.14
C PHE A 316 -90.96 -77.90 21.56
N PRO A 317 -91.05 -77.06 22.61
CA PRO A 317 -90.91 -77.50 24.00
C PRO A 317 -91.85 -78.67 24.38
N ASP A 318 -92.97 -78.84 23.70
CA ASP A 318 -94.00 -79.88 23.91
C ASP A 318 -94.24 -80.79 22.69
N GLY A 319 -93.48 -80.63 21.61
CA GLY A 319 -93.49 -81.52 20.43
C GLY A 319 -94.63 -81.33 19.43
N THR A 320 -95.58 -80.42 19.66
CA THR A 320 -96.64 -80.09 18.69
C THR A 320 -97.06 -78.64 18.82
N PHE A 321 -97.09 -77.90 17.71
CA PHE A 321 -97.60 -76.53 17.68
C PHE A 321 -98.78 -76.43 16.70
N THR A 322 -99.92 -75.96 17.21
CA THR A 322 -101.10 -75.62 16.41
C THR A 322 -101.25 -74.11 16.41
N PRO A 323 -100.97 -73.40 15.31
CA PRO A 323 -101.14 -71.95 15.27
C PRO A 323 -102.60 -71.57 15.47
N GLU A 324 -102.85 -70.65 16.41
CA GLU A 324 -104.10 -69.90 16.50
C GLU A 324 -104.32 -69.03 15.25
N ALA A 325 -105.58 -68.96 14.83
CA ALA A 325 -105.99 -68.16 13.67
C ALA A 325 -105.71 -66.66 13.91
N ASN A 326 -105.36 -65.94 12.84
CA ASN A 326 -105.14 -64.49 12.83
C ASN A 326 -104.06 -63.97 13.79
N THR A 327 -103.11 -64.83 14.15
CA THR A 327 -101.97 -64.45 14.99
C THR A 327 -100.70 -64.45 14.15
N THR A 328 -99.88 -63.40 14.30
CA THR A 328 -98.56 -63.33 13.68
C THR A 328 -97.58 -64.12 14.52
N TYR A 329 -96.82 -65.01 13.89
CA TYR A 329 -95.77 -65.76 14.56
C TYR A 329 -94.42 -65.29 14.07
N GLU A 330 -93.50 -65.05 15.01
CA GLU A 330 -92.09 -64.82 14.72
C GLU A 330 -91.31 -66.10 15.08
N ILE A 331 -90.77 -66.77 14.07
CA ILE A 331 -89.93 -67.95 14.27
C ILE A 331 -88.47 -67.52 14.34
N ASN A 332 -87.97 -67.33 15.55
CA ASN A 332 -86.56 -67.06 15.78
C ASN A 332 -85.75 -68.37 15.78
N ILE A 333 -85.04 -68.62 14.68
CA ILE A 333 -84.08 -69.73 14.60
C ILE A 333 -82.73 -69.22 15.12
N MET A 334 -82.36 -69.61 16.33
CA MET A 334 -81.04 -69.27 16.90
C MET A 334 -80.00 -70.32 16.53
N ASP A 335 -78.79 -69.86 16.23
CA ASP A 335 -77.66 -70.65 15.76
C ASP A 335 -77.29 -71.80 16.73
N GLY A 336 -77.31 -73.03 16.22
CA GLY A 336 -76.44 -74.13 16.64
C GLY A 336 -76.70 -74.80 18.00
N VAL A 337 -77.52 -74.24 18.90
CA VAL A 337 -77.80 -74.86 20.21
C VAL A 337 -79.31 -75.03 20.37
N TYR A 338 -79.78 -76.23 20.03
CA TYR A 338 -81.15 -76.73 20.10
C TYR A 338 -82.06 -76.00 21.11
N GLY A 339 -82.81 -75.02 20.62
CA GLY A 339 -83.88 -74.36 21.36
C GLY A 339 -84.41 -73.17 20.56
N ALA A 340 -85.52 -73.36 19.83
CA ALA A 340 -86.27 -72.21 19.32
C ALA A 340 -86.88 -71.49 20.53
N VAL A 341 -86.43 -70.28 20.82
CA VAL A 341 -87.06 -69.40 21.81
C VAL A 341 -88.06 -68.55 21.06
N MET A 342 -89.35 -68.86 21.15
CA MET A 342 -90.40 -67.97 20.67
C MET A 342 -90.65 -66.89 21.73
N ALA A 343 -90.48 -65.63 21.32
CA ALA A 343 -91.00 -64.48 22.05
C ALA A 343 -92.35 -64.09 21.41
N TRP A 344 -93.34 -63.81 22.25
CA TRP A 344 -94.70 -63.49 21.83
C TRP A 344 -94.92 -61.98 21.98
N THR A 345 -95.40 -61.31 20.94
CA THR A 345 -95.97 -59.95 21.00
C THR A 345 -97.20 -59.88 20.13
#